data_AF-A0A142WPE0-F1
#
_entry.id   AF-A0A142WPE0-F1
#
_cell.length_a   1.000
_cell.length_b   1.000
_cell.length_c   1.000
_cell.angle_alpha   90.00
_cell.angle_beta   90.00
_cell.angle_gamma   90.00
#
_symmetry.space_group_name_H-M   'P 1'
#
loop_
_entity.id
_entity.type
_entity.pdbx_description
1 polymer ?
#
loop_
_entity_poly.entity_id
_entity_poly.type
_entity_poly.pdbx_seq_one_letter_code
_entity_poly.pdbx_strand_id
1 'polypeptide(L)' 'MSGLPDDYEARLAVLEDPTLKRVAILGLEGLDVIDIAGILGVTQVYVRRRLQIIRLIWAEKWSPPDFGQPDGLPR' A
#
# COMPACT_ATOMS: atom_id res chain seq x y z
N MET A 1 -9.65 -19.44 12.65
CA MET A 1 -9.77 -18.00 13.00
C MET A 1 -8.70 -17.29 12.19
N SER A 2 -8.99 -17.00 10.92
CA SER A 2 -9.45 -15.69 10.39
C SER A 2 -8.31 -14.66 10.34
N GLY A 3 -7.43 -14.79 9.34
CA GLY A 3 -6.36 -13.82 9.07
C GLY A 3 -6.87 -12.53 8.42
N LEU A 4 -7.66 -11.73 9.15
CA LEU A 4 -8.26 -10.51 8.58
C LEU A 4 -8.15 -9.23 9.43
N PRO A 5 -7.81 -9.24 10.74
CA PRO A 5 -7.39 -8.01 11.44
C PRO A 5 -5.87 -7.76 11.41
N ASP A 6 -5.06 -8.81 11.56
CA ASP A 6 -3.61 -8.68 11.82
C ASP A 6 -2.84 -8.07 10.64
N ASP A 7 -3.20 -8.40 9.39
CA ASP A 7 -2.53 -7.85 8.20
C ASP A 7 -2.85 -6.37 7.99
N TYR A 8 -4.02 -5.91 8.41
CA TYR A 8 -4.44 -4.52 8.27
C TYR A 8 -3.67 -3.60 9.21
N GLU A 9 -3.64 -3.94 10.49
CA GLU A 9 -2.90 -3.17 11.49
C GLU A 9 -1.40 -3.19 11.20
N ALA A 10 -0.86 -4.35 10.78
CA ALA A 10 0.54 -4.46 10.41
C ALA A 10 0.89 -3.59 9.19
N ARG A 11 0.03 -3.54 8.16
CA ARG A 11 0.23 -2.68 6.97
C ARG A 11 0.18 -1.19 7.29
N LEU A 12 -0.65 -0.77 8.24
CA LEU A 12 -0.68 0.62 8.69
C LEU A 12 0.47 0.95 9.64
N ALA A 13 0.92 -0.01 10.46
CA ALA A 13 2.00 0.19 11.42
C ALA A 13 3.33 0.55 10.74
N VAL A 14 3.62 -0.01 9.56
CA VAL A 14 4.86 0.28 8.82
C VAL A 14 4.89 1.63 8.11
N LEU A 15 3.75 2.30 7.95
CA LEU A 15 3.69 3.60 7.28
C LEU A 15 4.01 4.68 8.31
N GLU A 16 5.27 5.05 8.51
CA GLU A 16 5.63 6.04 9.55
C GLU A 16 5.05 7.44 9.29
N ASP A 17 4.88 7.82 8.02
CA ASP A 17 4.30 9.10 7.61
C ASP A 17 2.78 9.14 7.89
N PRO A 18 2.29 10.07 8.75
CA PRO A 18 0.86 10.22 9.04
C PRO A 18 0.00 10.47 7.81
N THR A 19 0.55 11.11 6.79
CA THR A 19 -0.11 11.38 5.51
C THR A 19 -0.29 10.10 4.70
N LEU A 20 0.73 9.23 4.67
CA LEU A 20 0.62 7.92 4.03
C LEU A 20 -0.39 7.04 4.75
N LYS A 21 -0.40 7.02 6.09
CA LYS A 21 -1.44 6.33 6.87
C LYS A 21 -2.83 6.82 6.49
N ARG A 22 -3.02 8.15 6.43
CA ARG A 22 -4.33 8.73 6.12
C ARG A 22 -4.80 8.36 4.71
N VAL A 23 -3.92 8.42 3.71
CA VAL A 23 -4.22 7.99 2.34
C VAL A 23 -4.52 6.49 2.27
N ALA A 24 -3.76 5.66 2.99
CA ALA A 24 -3.98 4.22 3.04
C ALA A 24 -5.34 3.86 3.65
N ILE A 25 -5.70 4.48 4.77
CA ILE A 25 -7.00 4.27 5.44
C ILE A 25 -8.15 4.59 4.48
N LEU A 26 -8.15 5.78 3.87
CA LEU A 26 -9.22 6.18 2.95
C LEU A 26 -9.30 5.26 1.72
N GLY A 27 -8.15 4.84 1.17
CA GLY A 27 -8.13 3.88 0.07
C GLY A 27 -8.65 2.49 0.45
N LEU A 28 -8.44 2.05 1.69
CA LEU A 28 -8.96 0.79 2.22
C LEU A 28 -10.46 0.87 2.55
N GLU A 29 -10.98 2.05 2.84
CA GLU A 29 -12.42 2.33 2.93
C GLU A 29 -13.11 2.30 1.55
N GLY A 30 -12.35 2.11 0.47
CA GLY A 30 -12.87 1.98 -0.90
C GLY A 30 -13.03 3.31 -1.64
N LEU A 31 -12.53 4.41 -1.06
CA LEU A 31 -12.58 5.73 -1.71
C LEU A 31 -11.62 5.77 -2.90
N ASP A 32 -12.06 6.44 -3.96
CA ASP A 32 -11.22 6.64 -5.13
C ASP A 32 -10.25 7.82 -4.96
N VAL A 33 -9.35 8.00 -5.93
CA VAL A 33 -8.33 9.06 -5.89
C VAL A 33 -8.94 10.47 -5.84
N ILE A 34 -10.10 10.67 -6.48
CA ILE A 34 -10.78 11.96 -6.58
C ILE A 34 -11.37 12.32 -5.22
N ASP A 35 -12.06 11.37 -4.60
CA ASP A 35 -12.67 11.52 -3.28
C ASP A 35 -11.61 11.77 -2.20
N ILE A 36 -10.54 10.98 -2.21
CA ILE A 36 -9.42 11.16 -1.27
C ILE A 36 -8.79 12.54 -1.43
N ALA A 37 -8.59 13.01 -2.68
CA ALA A 37 -8.05 14.33 -2.94
C ALA A 37 -8.97 15.44 -2.41
N GLY A 38 -10.29 15.29 -2.58
CA GLY A 38 -11.30 16.20 -2.04
C GLY A 38 -11.30 16.24 -0.51
N ILE A 39 -11.29 15.08 0.15
CA ILE A 39 -11.27 14.96 1.62
C ILE A 39 -10.00 15.59 2.23
N LEU A 40 -8.85 15.41 1.58
CA LEU A 40 -7.56 15.89 2.09
C LEU A 40 -7.23 17.33 1.65
N GLY A 41 -8.01 17.95 0.76
CA GLY A 41 -7.73 19.27 0.24
C GLY A 41 -6.43 19.35 -0.59
N VAL A 42 -6.09 18.26 -1.28
CA VAL A 42 -4.85 18.14 -2.08
C VAL A 42 -5.17 17.77 -3.53
N THR A 43 -4.15 17.74 -4.40
CA THR A 43 -4.34 17.36 -5.80
C THR A 43 -4.43 15.83 -5.97
N GLN A 44 -5.13 15.36 -7.00
CA GLN A 44 -5.16 13.94 -7.36
C GLN A 44 -3.75 13.36 -7.63
N VAL A 45 -2.85 14.17 -8.20
CA VAL A 45 -1.45 13.79 -8.45
C VAL A 45 -0.71 13.52 -7.14
N TYR A 46 -0.97 14.34 -6.12
CA TYR A 46 -0.41 14.14 -4.78
C TYR A 46 -0.81 12.79 -4.20
N VAL A 47 -2.11 12.46 -4.27
CA VAL A 47 -2.68 11.18 -3.79
C VAL A 47 -2.10 9.99 -4.55
N ARG A 48 -2.05 10.04 -5.89
CA ARG A 48 -1.48 8.95 -6.70
C ARG A 48 -0.02 8.66 -6.33
N ARG A 49 0.79 9.70 -6.11
CA ARG A 49 2.18 9.54 -5.66
C ARG A 49 2.25 8.86 -4.28
N ARG A 50 1.32 9.15 -3.37
CA ARG A 50 1.30 8.57 -2.01
C ARG A 50 0.89 7.11 -2.05
N LEU A 51 -0.13 6.79 -2.84
CA LEU A 51 -0.51 5.39 -3.11
C LEU A 51 0.63 4.59 -3.73
N GLN A 52 1.43 5.19 -4.62
CA GLN A 52 2.60 4.53 -5.19
C GLN A 52 3.66 4.22 -4.12
N ILE A 53 3.95 5.18 -3.23
CA ILE A 53 4.89 4.98 -2.12
C ILE A 53 4.38 3.88 -1.17
N ILE A 54 3.10 3.91 -0.79
CA ILE A 54 2.48 2.88 0.06
C ILE A 54 2.64 1.49 -0.56
N ARG A 55 2.37 1.35 -1.87
CA ARG A 55 2.55 0.09 -2.59
C ARG A 55 3.98 -0.41 -2.56
N LEU A 56 4.98 0.48 -2.69
CA LEU A 56 6.39 0.11 -2.62
C LEU A 56 6.77 -0.39 -1.21
N ILE A 57 6.37 0.33 -0.16
CA ILE A 57 6.64 -0.06 1.24
C ILE A 57 6.00 -1.42 1.53
N TRP A 58 4.76 -1.63 1.10
CA TRP A 58 4.08 -2.91 1.33
C TRP A 58 4.69 -4.04 0.51
N ALA A 59 5.13 -3.78 -0.72
CA ALA A 59 5.84 -4.78 -1.52
C ALA A 59 7.16 -5.19 -0.85
N GLU A 60 7.94 -4.25 -0.32
CA GLU A 60 9.20 -4.56 0.37
C GLU A 60 9.00 -5.44 1.61
N LYS A 61 7.89 -5.25 2.33
CA LYS A 61 7.62 -5.93 3.61
C LYS A 61 6.84 -7.24 3.49
N TRP A 62 5.94 -7.36 2.51
CA TRP A 62 5.01 -8.50 2.37
C TRP A 62 5.02 -9.17 1.00
N SER A 63 5.72 -8.65 -0.01
CA SER A 63 6.03 -9.52 -1.14
C SER A 63 7.05 -10.58 -0.69
N PRO A 64 6.98 -11.82 -1.20
CA PRO A 64 8.17 -12.64 -1.21
C PRO A 64 9.26 -11.82 -1.93
N PRO A 65 10.54 -11.86 -1.50
CA PRO A 65 11.60 -11.39 -2.37
C PRO A 65 11.39 -12.14 -3.68
N ASP A 66 11.12 -11.41 -4.75
CA ASP A 66 11.23 -11.93 -6.10
C ASP A 66 12.73 -12.12 -6.31
N PHE A 67 13.29 -13.17 -5.68
CA PHE A 67 14.39 -13.86 -6.30
C PHE A 67 13.76 -14.38 -7.57
N GLY A 68 13.95 -13.63 -8.66
CA GLY A 68 13.88 -14.20 -9.99
C GLY A 68 14.74 -15.45 -9.95
N GLN A 69 14.10 -16.56 -9.66
CA GLN A 69 14.58 -17.90 -9.83
C GLN A 69 14.22 -18.17 -11.29
N PRO A 70 15.15 -18.02 -12.25
CA PRO A 70 15.09 -18.92 -13.37
C PRO A 70 15.25 -20.31 -12.74
N ASP A 71 14.13 -21.04 -12.65
CA ASP A 71 14.16 -22.48 -12.41
C ASP A 71 15.30 -23.06 -13.27
N GLY A 72 16.28 -23.65 -12.61
CA GLY A 72 17.35 -24.36 -13.28
C GLY A 72 16.77 -25.42 -14.22
N LEU A 73 17.24 -25.37 -15.47
CA LEU A 73 17.46 -26.43 -16.49
C LEU A 73 16.95 -27.87 -16.16
N PRO A 74 16.51 -28.72 -17.13
CA PRO A 74 16.80 -28.72 -18.58
C PRO A 74 15.65 -29.16 -19.54
N ARG A 75 15.79 -28.88 -20.84
CA ARG A 75 15.62 -29.87 -21.93
C ARG A 75 16.62 -29.57 -23.03
#